data_AF-K2RTP4-F1
#
_entry.id   AF-K2RTP4-F1
#
_cell.length_a   1.000
_cell.length_b   1.000
_cell.length_c   1.000
_cell.angle_alpha   90.00
_cell.angle_beta   90.00
_cell.angle_gamma   90.00
#
_symmetry.space_group_name_H-M   'P 1'
#
loop_
_entity.id
_entity.type
_entity.pdbx_description
1 polymer ?
#
loop_
_entity_poly.entity_id
_entity_poly.type
_entity_poly.pdbx_seq_one_letter_code
_entity_poly.pdbx_strand_id
1 'polypeptide(L)'
;MKMSGSSSAGTAFVEFNEVRVPIENVVGERGKAFKYIVANFNHERLFIAFQSLRSARVCLEDSMSYALSRETFGKKLIDHPVIRFKFAHMSRETEALQAWIEVRRCPFS
;
A
#
# COMPACT_ATOMS: atom_id res chain seq x y z
N MET A 1 21.96 4.94 2.81
CA MET A 1 20.95 5.18 3.87
C MET A 1 20.37 3.83 4.26
N LYS A 2 20.33 3.46 5.54
CA LYS A 2 19.77 2.17 5.97
C LYS A 2 18.31 2.39 6.38
N MET A 3 17.39 1.73 5.68
CA MET A 3 15.95 1.83 5.96
C MET A 3 15.49 0.61 6.78
N SER A 4 14.55 0.82 7.70
CA SER A 4 13.98 -0.25 8.56
C SER A 4 13.00 -1.17 7.82
N GLY A 5 12.45 -0.71 6.70
CA GLY A 5 11.62 -1.47 5.77
C GLY A 5 11.97 -1.12 4.32
N SER A 6 11.72 -2.05 3.40
CA SER A 6 12.03 -1.88 1.97
C SER A 6 13.52 -1.68 1.66
N SER A 7 14.38 -2.59 2.16
CA SER A 7 15.82 -2.56 1.90
C SER A 7 16.20 -2.65 0.42
N SER A 8 15.31 -3.19 -0.43
CA SER A 8 15.49 -3.29 -1.88
C SER A 8 15.06 -2.03 -2.65
N ALA A 9 14.32 -1.11 -2.03
CA ALA A 9 14.01 0.17 -2.65
C ALA A 9 15.26 1.06 -2.53
N GLY A 10 16.06 1.13 -3.59
CA GLY A 10 17.34 1.83 -3.66
C GLY A 10 17.24 3.33 -3.34
N THR A 11 17.16 3.64 -2.04
CA THR A 11 17.00 5.00 -1.52
C THR A 11 18.38 5.61 -1.30
N ALA A 12 18.66 6.68 -2.03
CA ALA A 12 19.95 7.38 -1.99
C ALA A 12 19.74 8.87 -1.71
N PHE A 13 20.74 9.49 -1.09
CA PHE A 13 20.82 10.94 -0.97
C PHE A 13 21.43 11.50 -2.27
N VAL A 14 20.80 12.51 -2.84
CA VAL A 14 21.24 13.16 -4.09
C VAL A 14 21.47 14.64 -3.82
N GLU A 15 22.66 15.13 -4.13
CA GLU A 15 23.06 16.53 -4.03
C GLU A 15 23.37 17.08 -5.43
N PHE A 16 22.95 18.31 -5.69
CA PHE A 16 23.21 19.00 -6.96
C PHE A 16 24.10 20.22 -6.71
N ASN A 17 25.40 20.10 -7.03
CA ASN A 17 26.38 21.20 -6.93
C ASN A 17 26.73 21.69 -8.34
N GLU A 18 26.38 22.94 -8.65
CA GLU A 18 26.71 23.64 -9.91
C GLU A 18 26.35 22.86 -11.20
N VAL A 19 25.27 22.07 -11.16
CA VAL A 19 24.84 21.25 -12.30
C VAL A 19 24.20 22.12 -13.39
N ARG A 20 24.71 22.01 -14.62
CA ARG A 20 24.10 22.64 -15.81
C ARG A 20 22.99 21.77 -16.37
N VAL A 21 21.78 22.32 -16.45
CA VAL A 21 20.61 21.64 -17.02
C VAL A 21 20.15 22.37 -18.29
N PRO A 22 20.13 21.71 -19.46
CA PRO A 22 19.60 22.27 -20.71
C PRO A 22 18.12 22.67 -20.59
N ILE A 23 17.69 23.71 -21.32
CA ILE A 23 16.30 24.18 -21.34
C ILE A 23 15.33 23.14 -21.92
N GLU A 24 15.81 22.29 -22.83
CA GLU A 24 15.05 21.16 -23.40
C GLU A 24 14.63 20.11 -22.35
N ASN A 25 15.31 20.05 -21.20
CA ASN A 25 14.99 19.12 -20.11
C ASN A 25 13.94 19.68 -19.14
N VAL A 26 13.34 20.84 -19.43
CA VAL A 26 12.24 21.39 -18.63
C VAL A 26 10.98 20.55 -18.86
N VAL A 27 10.53 19.87 -17.80
CA VAL A 27 9.30 19.06 -17.83
C VAL A 27 8.08 19.97 -17.74
N GLY A 28 7.30 20.01 -18.83
CA GLY A 28 6.10 20.83 -18.93
C GLY A 28 6.40 22.32 -19.03
N GLU A 29 5.52 23.16 -18.49
CA GLU A 29 5.71 24.62 -18.54
C GLU A 29 6.35 25.18 -17.26
N ARG A 30 7.26 26.15 -17.45
CA ARG A 30 7.94 26.85 -16.36
C ARG A 30 6.91 27.51 -15.42
N GLY A 31 7.06 27.26 -14.11
CA GLY A 31 6.16 27.78 -13.07
C GLY A 31 4.91 26.93 -12.81
N LYS A 32 4.66 25.86 -13.59
CA LYS A 32 3.50 24.96 -13.39
C LYS A 32 3.82 23.66 -12.64
N ALA A 33 5.05 23.49 -12.15
CA ALA A 33 5.53 22.27 -11.49
C ALA A 33 4.60 21.77 -10.36
N PHE A 34 4.14 22.67 -9.50
CA PHE A 34 3.25 22.32 -8.39
C PHE A 34 1.94 21.68 -8.87
N LYS A 35 1.36 22.20 -9.96
CA LYS A 35 0.12 21.66 -10.54
C LYS A 35 0.32 20.23 -11.05
N TYR A 36 1.44 19.97 -11.72
CA TYR A 36 1.75 18.63 -12.23
C TYR A 36 1.99 17.63 -11.10
N ILE A 37 2.72 18.04 -10.05
CA ILE A 37 2.99 17.20 -8.88
C ILE A 37 1.70 16.81 -8.15
N VAL A 38 0.81 17.79 -7.88
CA VAL A 38 -0.45 17.53 -7.17
C VAL A 38 -1.38 16.62 -7.96
N ALA A 39 -1.42 16.75 -9.29
CA ALA A 39 -2.18 15.85 -10.15
C ALA A 39 -1.68 14.40 -10.04
N ASN A 40 -0.36 14.20 -10.06
CA ASN A 40 0.25 12.87 -9.93
C ASN A 40 0.02 12.25 -8.53
N PHE A 41 0.10 13.05 -7.47
CA PHE A 41 -0.10 12.54 -6.10
C PHE A 41 -1.47 11.91 -5.86
N ASN A 42 -2.52 12.37 -6.55
CA ASN A 42 -3.84 11.75 -6.42
C ASN A 42 -3.83 10.29 -6.93
N HIS A 43 -3.13 10.03 -8.03
CA HIS A 43 -2.95 8.68 -8.56
C HIS A 43 -2.08 7.84 -7.64
N GLU A 44 -0.96 8.38 -7.14
CA GLU A 44 -0.08 7.66 -6.22
C GLU A 44 -0.79 7.27 -4.91
N ARG A 45 -1.64 8.14 -4.36
CA ARG A 45 -2.44 7.82 -3.17
C ARG A 45 -3.38 6.65 -3.41
N LEU A 46 -4.05 6.63 -4.56
CA LEU A 46 -4.91 5.51 -4.92
C LEU A 46 -4.09 4.23 -5.14
N PHE A 47 -2.91 4.34 -5.75
CA PHE A 47 -1.98 3.23 -5.92
C PHE A 47 -1.51 2.63 -4.59
N ILE A 48 -1.20 3.47 -3.60
CA ILE A 48 -0.86 3.01 -2.24
C ILE A 48 -2.04 2.25 -1.62
N ALA A 49 -3.28 2.76 -1.76
CA ALA A 49 -4.46 2.08 -1.25
C ALA A 49 -4.66 0.68 -1.86
N PHE A 50 -4.45 0.53 -3.18
CA PHE A 50 -4.47 -0.78 -3.85
C PHE A 50 -3.41 -1.73 -3.30
N GLN A 51 -2.17 -1.25 -3.12
CA GLN A 51 -1.10 -2.07 -2.56
C GLN A 51 -1.40 -2.50 -1.12
N SER A 52 -1.89 -1.58 -0.27
CA SER A 52 -2.28 -1.88 1.10
C SER A 52 -3.39 -2.93 1.16
N LEU A 53 -4.42 -2.82 0.31
CA LEU A 53 -5.49 -3.81 0.21
C LEU A 53 -4.96 -5.19 -0.20
N ARG A 54 -4.10 -5.24 -1.23
CA ARG A 54 -3.46 -6.48 -1.68
C ARG A 54 -2.67 -7.13 -0.53
N SER A 55 -1.83 -6.36 0.15
CA SER A 55 -1.05 -6.84 1.30
C SER A 55 -1.93 -7.33 2.45
N ALA A 56 -3.03 -6.63 2.74
CA ALA A 56 -3.99 -7.04 3.77
C ALA A 56 -4.63 -8.40 3.44
N ARG A 57 -5.04 -8.63 2.17
CA ARG A 57 -5.59 -9.92 1.72
C ARG A 57 -4.59 -11.07 1.87
N VAL A 58 -3.35 -10.87 1.44
CA VAL A 58 -2.29 -11.88 1.59
C VAL A 58 -2.03 -12.20 3.06
N CYS A 59 -1.92 -11.15 3.90
CA CYS A 59 -1.72 -11.34 5.34
C CYS A 59 -2.89 -12.08 6.00
N LEU A 60 -4.12 -11.81 5.57
CA LEU A 60 -5.32 -12.48 6.07
C LEU A 60 -5.33 -13.97 5.70
N GLU A 61 -5.00 -14.30 4.44
CA GLU A 61 -4.90 -15.68 3.95
C GLU A 61 -3.82 -16.47 4.68
N ASP A 62 -2.61 -15.93 4.77
CA ASP A 62 -1.48 -16.54 5.48
C ASP A 62 -1.82 -16.77 6.96
N SER A 63 -2.41 -15.76 7.60
CA SER A 63 -2.81 -15.85 9.01
C SER A 63 -3.91 -16.90 9.23
N MET A 64 -4.86 -17.00 8.30
CA MET A 64 -5.95 -17.99 8.37
C MET A 64 -5.43 -19.42 8.19
N SER A 65 -4.53 -19.62 7.21
CA SER A 65 -3.86 -20.90 6.99
C SER A 65 -3.09 -21.37 8.23
N TYR A 66 -2.38 -20.45 8.88
CA TYR A 66 -1.71 -20.73 10.16
C TYR A 66 -2.70 -21.04 11.29
N ALA A 67 -3.80 -20.31 11.39
CA ALA A 67 -4.79 -20.53 12.45
C ALA A 67 -5.56 -21.85 12.33
N LEU A 68 -5.69 -22.40 11.11
CA LEU A 68 -6.33 -23.69 10.84
C LEU A 68 -5.44 -24.88 11.16
N SER A 69 -4.12 -24.73 11.01
CA SER A 69 -3.13 -25.79 11.25
C SER A 69 -2.58 -25.79 12.68
N ARG A 70 -2.55 -24.62 13.34
CA ARG A 70 -1.97 -24.50 14.69
C ARG A 70 -2.96 -24.93 15.77
N GLU A 71 -2.51 -25.82 16.66
CA GLU A 71 -3.23 -26.19 17.87
C GLU A 71 -2.60 -25.58 19.13
N THR A 72 -3.45 -25.09 20.03
CA THR A 72 -3.05 -24.54 21.33
C THR A 72 -4.11 -24.89 22.37
N PHE A 73 -3.68 -25.24 23.58
CA PHE A 73 -4.59 -25.59 24.69
C PHE A 73 -5.61 -26.68 24.32
N GLY A 74 -5.17 -27.70 23.56
CA GLY A 74 -5.97 -28.87 23.19
C GLY A 74 -7.04 -28.63 22.11
N LYS A 75 -7.02 -27.48 21.42
CA LYS A 75 -7.91 -27.19 20.28
C LYS A 75 -7.22 -26.35 19.22
N LYS A 76 -7.82 -26.21 18.04
CA LYS A 76 -7.25 -25.37 16.98
C LYS A 76 -7.29 -23.90 17.37
N LEU A 77 -6.34 -23.12 16.86
CA LEU A 77 -6.24 -21.69 17.15
C LEU A 77 -7.51 -20.94 16.74
N ILE A 78 -8.14 -21.36 15.64
CA ILE A 78 -9.41 -20.83 15.13
C ILE A 78 -10.62 -21.11 16.06
N ASP A 79 -10.54 -22.12 16.93
CA ASP A 79 -11.64 -22.47 17.84
C ASP A 79 -11.73 -21.53 19.05
N HIS A 80 -10.73 -20.68 19.24
CA HIS A 80 -10.75 -19.64 20.25
C HIS A 80 -11.60 -18.43 19.78
N PRO A 81 -12.62 -18.00 20.55
CA PRO A 81 -13.54 -16.94 20.13
C PRO A 81 -12.85 -15.60 19.88
N VAL A 82 -11.80 -15.28 20.66
CA VAL A 82 -11.00 -14.05 20.48
C VAL A 82 -10.30 -14.04 19.12
N ILE A 83 -9.83 -15.19 18.66
CA ILE A 83 -9.15 -15.31 17.36
C ILE A 83 -10.16 -15.14 16.22
N ARG A 84 -11.33 -15.77 16.32
CA ARG A 84 -12.41 -15.55 15.33
C ARG A 84 -12.85 -14.10 15.25
N PHE A 85 -12.95 -13.41 16.38
CA PHE A 85 -13.29 -11.98 16.40
C PHE A 85 -12.23 -11.13 15.67
N LYS A 86 -10.94 -11.43 15.86
CA LYS A 86 -9.85 -10.76 15.13
C LYS A 86 -9.98 -10.99 13.61
N PHE A 87 -10.20 -12.22 13.18
CA PHE A 87 -10.41 -12.52 11.76
C PHE A 87 -11.63 -11.82 11.19
N ALA A 88 -12.77 -11.83 11.89
CA ALA A 88 -13.97 -11.11 11.47
C ALA A 88 -13.70 -9.61 11.30
N HIS A 89 -12.95 -8.99 12.22
CA HIS A 89 -12.59 -7.58 12.13
C HIS A 89 -11.66 -7.30 10.94
N MET A 90 -10.61 -8.11 10.74
CA MET A 90 -9.69 -7.96 9.61
C MET A 90 -10.40 -8.13 8.26
N SER A 91 -11.27 -9.14 8.13
CA SER A 91 -12.08 -9.35 6.93
C SER A 91 -13.02 -8.17 6.68
N ARG A 92 -13.69 -7.65 7.72
CA ARG A 92 -14.57 -6.49 7.62
C ARG A 92 -13.84 -5.26 7.06
N GLU A 93 -12.68 -4.93 7.61
CA GLU A 93 -11.87 -3.79 7.16
C GLU A 93 -11.36 -3.98 5.72
N THR A 94 -10.94 -5.19 5.37
CA THR A 94 -10.44 -5.51 4.02
C THR A 94 -11.53 -5.38 2.97
N GLU A 95 -12.72 -5.93 3.23
CA GLU A 95 -13.85 -5.83 2.30
C GLU A 95 -14.44 -4.42 2.24
N ALA A 96 -14.41 -3.68 3.36
CA ALA A 96 -14.77 -2.27 3.33
C ALA A 96 -13.85 -1.47 2.40
N LEU A 97 -12.52 -1.67 2.52
CA LEU A 97 -11.54 -1.00 1.67
C LEU A 97 -11.69 -1.39 0.18
N GLN A 98 -11.96 -2.67 -0.11
CA GLN A 98 -12.30 -3.14 -1.46
C GLN A 98 -13.50 -2.36 -2.02
N ALA A 99 -14.60 -2.26 -1.27
CA ALA A 99 -15.79 -1.55 -1.71
C ALA A 99 -15.51 -0.06 -1.98
N TRP A 100 -14.76 0.61 -1.10
CA TRP A 100 -14.36 2.01 -1.30
C TRP A 100 -13.55 2.22 -2.57
N ILE A 101 -12.69 1.27 -2.88
CA ILE A 101 -11.83 1.32 -4.07
C ILE A 101 -12.65 1.05 -5.35
N GLU A 102 -13.56 0.09 -5.31
CA GLU A 102 -14.44 -0.25 -6.44
C GLU A 102 -15.46 0.84 -6.76
N VAL A 103 -16.05 1.46 -5.73
CA VAL A 103 -16.98 2.59 -5.91
C VAL A 103 -16.27 3.80 -6.51
N ARG A 104 -14.98 3.98 -6.20
CA ARG A 104 -14.13 5.03 -6.77
C ARG A 104 -13.46 4.63 -8.08
N ARG A 105 -14.00 3.67 -8.83
CA ARG A 105 -13.53 3.39 -10.19
C ARG A 105 -13.58 4.69 -10.99
N CYS A 106 -12.40 5.29 -11.18
CA CYS A 106 -12.20 6.43 -12.05
C CYS A 106 -12.71 6.02 -13.45
N PRO A 107 -13.45 6.87 -14.17
CA PRO A 107 -14.01 6.55 -15.49
C PRO A 107 -12.89 6.56 -16.55
N PHE A 108 -11.96 5.61 -16.44
CA PHE A 108 -10.90 5.37 -17.40
C PHE A 108 -10.90 3.87 -17.73
N SER A 109 -12.04 3.43 -18.26
CA SER A 109 -12.14 2.41 -19.31
C SER A 109 -12.83 3.05 -20.50
#